data_AF-A0A3M1ATI9-F1
#
_entry.id   AF-A0A3M1ATI9-F1
#
_cell.length_a   1.000
_cell.length_b   1.000
_cell.length_c   1.000
_cell.angle_alpha   90.00
_cell.angle_beta   90.00
_cell.angle_gamma   90.00
#
_symmetry.space_group_name_H-M   'P 1'
#
loop_
_entity.id
_entity.type
_entity.pdbx_description
1 polymer ?
#
loop_
_entity_poly.entity_id
_entity_poly.type
_entity_poly.pdbx_seq_one_letter_code
_entity_poly.pdbx_strand_id
1 'polypeptide(L)'
;GRQDLTHHPFMIKFSLDDVRITTRVKEDDLTEALFGTIHEAGHAMYEQGIAPGYEGTPLADGASMGLHESQSRLWENIVGRSLPFWQHFYPQLQATFPEQLRDVSLEAFHRAINCVSPSLIRTDADEVTYNLHIMLRFDFEIELLEGHLSLPELPDAWNARFKEDFGLEVPNHAEGVLQDMHWFIDFIGGQFQSYTLGNLMSAQLFAAAVKAEPGIPEAMAQGDFTPLRGWLRNEIHRHGRKYTAAELIEAATGQPMSIEPFMSYLYEKYATLYEF
;
A
#
# COMPACT_ATOMS: atom_id res chain seq x y z
N GLY A 1 -19.88 0.38 -7.14
CA GLY A 1 -19.35 0.55 -5.77
C GLY A 1 -19.76 1.87 -5.13
N ARG A 2 -19.45 2.03 -3.83
CA ARG A 2 -19.63 3.27 -3.05
C ARG A 2 -18.57 3.39 -1.93
N GLN A 3 -18.52 4.54 -1.27
CA GLN A 3 -17.65 4.79 -0.12
C GLN A 3 -18.44 5.17 1.15
N ASP A 4 -17.98 4.68 2.30
CA ASP A 4 -18.55 4.84 3.65
C ASP A 4 -17.48 5.19 4.71
N LEU A 5 -17.91 5.57 5.92
CA LEU A 5 -17.02 5.74 7.08
C LEU A 5 -16.96 4.48 7.93
N THR A 6 -15.77 4.17 8.47
CA THR A 6 -15.54 3.06 9.41
C THR A 6 -14.39 3.38 10.37
N HIS A 7 -14.12 2.49 11.34
CA HIS A 7 -13.00 2.63 12.28
C HIS A 7 -11.66 2.21 11.68
N HIS A 8 -11.65 1.18 10.82
CA HIS A 8 -10.47 0.71 10.08
C HIS A 8 -10.86 0.61 8.61
N PRO A 9 -10.27 1.42 7.71
CA PRO A 9 -10.54 1.34 6.28
C PRO A 9 -10.37 -0.08 5.74
N PHE A 10 -11.23 -0.44 4.81
CA PHE A 10 -11.20 -1.71 4.08
C PHE A 10 -12.00 -1.62 2.77
N MET A 11 -11.70 -2.54 1.87
CA MET A 11 -12.45 -2.84 0.66
C MET A 11 -13.20 -4.17 0.85
N ILE A 12 -14.43 -4.24 0.36
CA ILE A 12 -15.20 -5.48 0.31
C ILE A 12 -15.96 -5.60 -1.01
N LYS A 13 -15.95 -6.81 -1.57
CA LYS A 13 -16.67 -7.17 -2.79
C LYS A 13 -17.89 -8.04 -2.46
N PHE A 14 -19.07 -7.60 -2.87
CA PHE A 14 -20.31 -8.40 -2.85
C PHE A 14 -20.58 -9.07 -4.20
N SER A 15 -20.20 -8.41 -5.29
CA SER A 15 -20.15 -8.91 -6.67
C SER A 15 -19.16 -8.06 -7.46
N LEU A 16 -18.81 -8.43 -8.70
CA LEU A 16 -17.93 -7.58 -9.53
C LEU A 16 -18.53 -6.18 -9.79
N ASP A 17 -19.85 -6.02 -9.74
CA ASP A 17 -20.54 -4.73 -9.87
C ASP A 17 -20.78 -3.99 -8.53
N ASP A 18 -20.62 -4.67 -7.38
CA ASP A 18 -20.77 -4.10 -6.04
C ASP A 18 -19.51 -4.31 -5.18
N VAL A 19 -18.47 -3.54 -5.53
CA VAL A 19 -17.23 -3.40 -4.76
C VAL A 19 -17.26 -2.10 -3.97
N ARG A 20 -17.22 -2.18 -2.64
CA ARG A 20 -17.35 -1.03 -1.74
C ARG A 20 -16.04 -0.78 -1.00
N ILE A 21 -15.79 0.47 -0.68
CA ILE A 21 -14.64 0.90 0.09
C ILE A 21 -15.10 1.69 1.30
N THR A 22 -14.23 1.80 2.28
CA THR A 22 -14.49 2.60 3.47
C THR A 22 -13.26 3.46 3.77
N THR A 23 -13.45 4.55 4.51
CA THR A 23 -12.34 5.40 4.97
C THR A 23 -12.56 5.85 6.40
N ARG A 24 -11.53 6.45 7.00
CA ARG A 24 -11.57 7.09 8.30
C ARG A 24 -11.16 8.55 8.12
N VAL A 25 -11.91 9.46 8.72
CA VAL A 25 -11.61 10.90 8.67
C VAL A 25 -11.08 11.34 10.02
N LYS A 26 -9.95 12.04 9.98
CA LYS A 26 -9.36 12.72 11.11
C LYS A 26 -9.28 14.21 10.77
N GLU A 27 -10.04 15.05 11.48
CA GLU A 27 -10.22 16.46 11.07
C GLU A 27 -8.94 17.28 11.10
N ASP A 28 -7.98 16.88 11.94
CA ASP A 28 -6.66 17.50 12.08
C ASP A 28 -5.57 16.86 11.21
N ASP A 29 -5.89 15.86 10.38
CA ASP A 29 -4.94 15.21 9.49
C ASP A 29 -5.58 14.84 8.13
N LEU A 30 -5.25 15.63 7.11
CA LEU A 30 -5.72 15.39 5.74
C LEU A 30 -5.26 14.04 5.17
N THR A 31 -4.08 13.57 5.58
CA THR A 31 -3.40 12.44 4.94
C THR A 31 -4.13 11.13 5.22
N GLU A 32 -4.71 10.99 6.41
CA GLU A 32 -5.46 9.82 6.88
C GLU A 32 -6.58 9.43 5.89
N ALA A 33 -7.54 10.33 5.68
CA ALA A 33 -8.70 10.04 4.85
C ALA A 33 -8.33 9.92 3.37
N LEU A 34 -7.41 10.77 2.91
CA LEU A 34 -7.06 10.86 1.50
C LEU A 34 -6.31 9.60 1.05
N PHE A 35 -5.20 9.27 1.70
CA PHE A 35 -4.40 8.11 1.30
C PHE A 35 -5.09 6.80 1.65
N GLY A 36 -5.81 6.73 2.78
CA GLY A 36 -6.67 5.59 3.07
C GLY A 36 -7.72 5.36 1.98
N THR A 37 -8.35 6.42 1.47
CA THR A 37 -9.30 6.30 0.35
C THR A 37 -8.62 5.81 -0.93
N ILE A 38 -7.46 6.37 -1.28
CA ILE A 38 -6.74 5.98 -2.50
C ILE A 38 -6.27 4.52 -2.40
N HIS A 39 -5.81 4.09 -1.23
CA HIS A 39 -5.42 2.72 -0.92
C HIS A 39 -6.58 1.75 -1.19
N GLU A 40 -7.73 1.97 -0.55
CA GLU A 40 -8.90 1.11 -0.73
C GLU A 40 -9.47 1.18 -2.16
N ALA A 41 -9.36 2.34 -2.81
CA ALA A 41 -9.74 2.47 -4.21
C ALA A 41 -8.85 1.62 -5.13
N GLY A 42 -7.55 1.49 -4.83
CA GLY A 42 -6.64 0.61 -5.57
C GLY A 42 -7.03 -0.86 -5.46
N HIS A 43 -7.36 -1.30 -4.25
CA HIS A 43 -7.98 -2.60 -4.00
C HIS A 43 -9.28 -2.79 -4.82
N ALA A 44 -10.18 -1.81 -4.76
CA ALA A 44 -11.45 -1.90 -5.46
C ALA A 44 -11.30 -1.90 -6.99
N MET A 45 -10.34 -1.16 -7.53
CA MET A 45 -10.06 -1.14 -8.96
C MET A 45 -9.57 -2.49 -9.48
N TYR A 46 -8.83 -3.25 -8.67
CA TYR A 46 -8.46 -4.62 -9.03
C TYR A 46 -9.70 -5.49 -9.20
N GLU A 47 -10.57 -5.52 -8.19
CA GLU A 47 -11.78 -6.33 -8.20
C GLU A 47 -12.74 -5.94 -9.32
N GLN A 48 -12.99 -4.65 -9.51
CA GLN A 48 -13.81 -4.12 -10.62
C GLN A 48 -13.17 -4.33 -12.01
N GLY A 49 -11.88 -4.66 -12.04
CA GLY A 49 -11.11 -4.91 -13.25
C GLY A 49 -11.22 -6.36 -13.76
N ILE A 50 -11.70 -7.28 -12.93
CA ILE A 50 -11.83 -8.70 -13.27
C ILE A 50 -12.83 -8.91 -14.41
N ALA A 51 -12.54 -9.89 -15.29
CA ALA A 51 -13.40 -10.18 -16.42
C ALA A 51 -14.81 -10.60 -15.97
N PRO A 52 -15.89 -9.97 -16.48
CA PRO A 52 -17.26 -10.30 -16.08
C PRO A 52 -17.65 -11.76 -16.30
N GLY A 53 -17.00 -12.45 -17.26
CA GLY A 53 -17.22 -13.88 -17.50
C GLY A 53 -16.77 -14.79 -16.37
N TYR A 54 -16.07 -14.27 -15.35
CA TYR A 54 -15.70 -15.01 -14.15
C TYR A 54 -16.68 -14.85 -12.99
N GLU A 55 -17.65 -13.92 -13.06
CA GLU A 55 -18.62 -13.67 -11.99
C GLU A 55 -19.22 -14.98 -11.46
N GLY A 56 -19.26 -15.13 -10.13
CA GLY A 56 -19.79 -16.33 -9.47
C GLY A 56 -18.92 -17.60 -9.60
N THR A 57 -17.72 -17.51 -10.19
CA THR A 57 -16.76 -18.61 -10.27
C THR A 57 -15.59 -18.41 -9.30
N PRO A 58 -14.80 -19.47 -8.98
CA PRO A 58 -13.57 -19.32 -8.20
C PRO A 58 -12.51 -18.41 -8.81
N LEU A 59 -12.68 -17.99 -10.08
CA LEU A 59 -11.76 -17.09 -10.77
C LEU A 59 -12.10 -15.60 -10.56
N ALA A 60 -13.30 -15.27 -10.06
CA ALA A 60 -13.74 -13.88 -9.85
C ALA A 60 -13.20 -13.29 -8.54
N ASP A 61 -11.89 -13.31 -8.37
CA ASP A 61 -11.22 -12.80 -7.17
C ASP A 61 -9.74 -12.45 -7.45
N GLY A 62 -9.10 -11.70 -6.57
CA GLY A 62 -7.67 -11.41 -6.69
C GLY A 62 -6.80 -12.67 -6.57
N ALA A 63 -5.70 -12.74 -7.33
CA ALA A 63 -4.87 -13.96 -7.40
C ALA A 63 -4.16 -14.30 -6.07
N SER A 64 -3.82 -13.28 -5.27
CA SER A 64 -3.26 -13.43 -3.92
C SER A 64 -3.40 -12.12 -3.13
N MET A 65 -3.29 -12.19 -1.79
CA MET A 65 -3.28 -10.98 -0.95
C MET A 65 -2.13 -10.03 -1.30
N GLY A 66 -0.94 -10.55 -1.60
CA GLY A 66 0.18 -9.69 -1.98
C GLY A 66 -0.06 -8.96 -3.30
N LEU A 67 -0.62 -9.63 -4.31
CA LEU A 67 -0.96 -8.97 -5.56
C LEU A 67 -2.13 -7.98 -5.37
N HIS A 68 -3.04 -8.27 -4.44
CA HIS A 68 -4.13 -7.37 -4.10
C HIS A 68 -3.61 -6.08 -3.43
N GLU A 69 -2.66 -6.22 -2.51
CA GLU A 69 -1.92 -5.10 -1.89
C GLU A 69 -1.06 -4.33 -2.89
N SER A 70 -0.51 -4.99 -3.90
CA SER A 70 0.26 -4.28 -4.91
C SER A 70 -0.58 -3.25 -5.67
N GLN A 71 -1.88 -3.51 -5.84
CA GLN A 71 -2.79 -2.55 -6.46
C GLN A 71 -3.10 -1.38 -5.52
N SER A 72 -3.37 -1.62 -4.24
CA SER A 72 -3.61 -0.52 -3.28
C SER A 72 -2.37 0.36 -3.15
N ARG A 73 -1.18 -0.23 -2.96
CA ARG A 73 0.09 0.51 -2.80
C ARG A 73 0.54 1.22 -4.07
N LEU A 74 0.27 0.66 -5.26
CA LEU A 74 0.56 1.36 -6.52
C LEU A 74 -0.24 2.66 -6.61
N TRP A 75 -1.54 2.61 -6.33
CA TRP A 75 -2.38 3.81 -6.39
C TRP A 75 -2.12 4.77 -5.23
N GLU A 76 -1.96 4.27 -4.00
CA GLU A 76 -1.70 5.11 -2.83
C GLU A 76 -0.36 5.84 -2.94
N ASN A 77 0.73 5.08 -3.15
CA ASN A 77 2.08 5.57 -2.94
C ASN A 77 2.72 6.02 -4.26
N ILE A 78 2.80 5.10 -5.23
CA ILE A 78 3.48 5.38 -6.50
C ILE A 78 2.72 6.43 -7.32
N VAL A 79 1.39 6.44 -7.24
CA VAL A 79 0.55 7.46 -7.87
C VAL A 79 0.23 8.58 -6.89
N GLY A 80 -0.51 8.30 -5.81
CA GLY A 80 -1.07 9.32 -4.93
C GLY A 80 -0.06 10.16 -4.16
N ARG A 81 1.13 9.63 -3.87
CA ARG A 81 2.22 10.37 -3.21
C ARG A 81 3.29 10.89 -4.18
N SER A 82 3.03 10.82 -5.49
CA SER A 82 3.96 11.30 -6.52
C SER A 82 3.80 12.78 -6.83
N LEU A 83 4.90 13.42 -7.27
CA LEU A 83 4.85 14.80 -7.71
C LEU A 83 3.90 15.02 -8.92
N PRO A 84 3.88 14.16 -9.97
CA PRO A 84 2.92 14.28 -11.07
C PRO A 84 1.46 14.36 -10.61
N PHE A 85 1.04 13.52 -9.67
CA PHE A 85 -0.33 13.56 -9.13
C PHE A 85 -0.66 14.94 -8.54
N TRP A 86 0.26 15.49 -7.74
CA TRP A 86 0.04 16.76 -7.07
C TRP A 86 0.25 17.99 -7.97
N GLN A 87 1.01 17.89 -9.06
CA GLN A 87 1.03 18.94 -10.09
C GLN A 87 -0.37 19.23 -10.65
N HIS A 88 -1.21 18.19 -10.78
CA HIS A 88 -2.60 18.34 -11.22
C HIS A 88 -3.56 18.73 -10.08
N PHE A 89 -3.52 18.00 -8.96
CA PHE A 89 -4.57 18.10 -7.93
C PHE A 89 -4.30 19.15 -6.84
N TYR A 90 -3.06 19.59 -6.65
CA TYR A 90 -2.75 20.55 -5.58
C TYR A 90 -3.49 21.89 -5.69
N PRO A 91 -3.67 22.50 -6.88
CA PRO A 91 -4.48 23.71 -7.01
C PRO A 91 -5.94 23.51 -6.54
N GLN A 92 -6.52 22.33 -6.79
CA GLN A 92 -7.88 21.99 -6.36
C GLN A 92 -7.94 21.79 -4.84
N LEU A 93 -6.91 21.15 -4.26
CA LEU A 93 -6.79 20.99 -2.82
C LEU A 93 -6.65 22.34 -2.11
N GLN A 94 -5.80 23.24 -2.61
CA GLN A 94 -5.64 24.60 -2.07
C GLN A 94 -6.95 25.40 -2.16
N ALA A 95 -7.72 25.25 -3.24
CA ALA A 95 -9.02 25.91 -3.37
C ALA A 95 -10.06 25.35 -2.37
N THR A 96 -9.96 24.07 -2.01
CA THR A 96 -10.84 23.41 -1.03
C THR A 96 -10.48 23.80 0.40
N PHE A 97 -9.19 23.98 0.69
CA PHE A 97 -8.66 24.31 2.02
C PHE A 97 -7.82 25.60 2.00
N PRO A 98 -8.41 26.75 1.62
CA PRO A 98 -7.65 27.97 1.34
C PRO A 98 -7.07 28.61 2.61
N GLU A 99 -7.67 28.41 3.78
CA GLU A 99 -7.12 28.92 5.04
C GLU A 99 -5.89 28.11 5.48
N GLN A 100 -5.90 26.78 5.26
CA GLN A 100 -4.81 25.90 5.68
C GLN A 100 -3.63 25.88 4.69
N LEU A 101 -3.87 26.01 3.38
CA LEU A 101 -2.87 25.71 2.35
C LEU A 101 -2.45 26.89 1.46
N ARG A 102 -3.04 28.08 1.61
CA ARG A 102 -2.73 29.24 0.73
C ARG A 102 -1.25 29.59 0.67
N ASP A 103 -0.56 29.53 1.81
CA ASP A 103 0.85 29.91 1.92
C ASP A 103 1.80 28.68 1.85
N VAL A 104 1.26 27.50 1.55
CA VAL A 104 2.05 26.26 1.40
C VAL A 104 2.34 26.03 -0.08
N SER A 105 3.61 25.90 -0.46
CA SER A 105 3.98 25.57 -1.83
C SER A 105 3.72 24.09 -2.14
N LEU A 106 3.55 23.76 -3.42
CA LEU A 106 3.45 22.36 -3.88
C LEU A 106 4.66 21.53 -3.41
N GLU A 107 5.86 22.09 -3.48
CA GLU A 107 7.07 21.41 -3.04
C GLU A 107 7.03 21.09 -1.54
N ALA A 108 6.67 22.07 -0.70
CA ALA A 108 6.56 21.88 0.74
C ALA A 108 5.49 20.83 1.10
N PHE A 109 4.34 20.89 0.43
CA PHE A 109 3.28 19.89 0.59
C PHE A 109 3.74 18.49 0.17
N HIS A 110 4.37 18.35 -1.00
CA HIS A 110 4.86 17.07 -1.52
C HIS A 110 5.94 16.46 -0.63
N ARG A 111 6.84 17.28 -0.05
CA ARG A 111 7.80 16.82 0.97
C ARG A 111 7.08 16.35 2.23
N ALA A 112 6.07 17.08 2.71
CA ALA A 112 5.35 16.75 3.95
C ALA A 112 4.62 15.40 3.88
N ILE A 113 3.93 15.09 2.77
CA ILE A 113 3.21 13.82 2.60
C ILE A 113 4.14 12.60 2.39
N ASN A 114 5.44 12.84 2.22
CA ASN A 114 6.48 11.84 2.03
C ASN A 114 7.52 11.89 3.16
N CYS A 115 7.14 12.38 4.33
CA CYS A 115 8.01 12.38 5.50
C CYS A 115 8.33 10.94 5.94
N VAL A 116 9.58 10.71 6.35
CA VAL A 116 10.10 9.43 6.85
C VAL A 116 10.50 9.63 8.31
N SER A 117 9.99 8.76 9.18
CA SER A 117 10.40 8.69 10.57
C SER A 117 10.09 7.32 11.16
N PRO A 118 10.98 6.76 11.99
CA PRO A 118 10.63 5.60 12.80
C PRO A 118 9.38 5.91 13.63
N SER A 119 8.40 5.01 13.61
CA SER A 119 7.15 5.13 14.36
C SER A 119 6.77 3.78 14.98
N LEU A 120 5.80 3.78 15.90
CA LEU A 120 5.36 2.55 16.59
C LEU A 120 4.28 1.79 15.81
N ILE A 121 3.41 2.52 15.12
CA ILE A 121 2.17 1.99 14.53
C ILE A 121 2.39 1.63 13.06
N ARG A 122 2.31 0.33 12.75
CA ARG A 122 2.57 -0.19 11.40
C ARG A 122 1.71 0.46 10.32
N THR A 123 0.41 0.64 10.55
CA THR A 123 -0.52 1.18 9.53
C THR A 123 -0.20 2.62 9.15
N ASP A 124 0.51 3.34 10.01
CA ASP A 124 0.79 4.76 9.89
C ASP A 124 2.27 5.01 9.49
N ALA A 125 3.06 3.94 9.36
CA ALA A 125 4.47 4.00 8.99
C ALA A 125 4.67 4.44 7.53
N ASP A 126 5.75 5.17 7.29
CA ASP A 126 6.10 5.69 5.96
C ASP A 126 6.61 4.60 5.00
N GLU A 127 6.72 4.92 3.70
CA GLU A 127 7.09 3.93 2.67
C GLU A 127 8.47 3.27 2.88
N VAL A 128 9.38 3.92 3.61
CA VAL A 128 10.73 3.43 3.87
C VAL A 128 10.75 2.52 5.08
N THR A 129 10.06 2.91 6.17
CA THR A 129 10.09 2.17 7.44
C THR A 129 9.03 1.07 7.53
N TYR A 130 7.94 1.15 6.76
CA TYR A 130 6.81 0.21 6.82
C TYR A 130 7.24 -1.27 6.70
N ASN A 131 8.14 -1.59 5.77
CA ASN A 131 8.56 -2.99 5.56
C ASN A 131 9.34 -3.56 6.75
N LEU A 132 9.97 -2.72 7.57
CA LEU A 132 10.63 -3.17 8.81
C LEU A 132 9.60 -3.67 9.83
N HIS A 133 8.43 -3.03 9.92
CA HIS A 133 7.34 -3.49 10.79
C HIS A 133 6.86 -4.88 10.39
N ILE A 134 6.82 -5.15 9.07
CA ILE A 134 6.44 -6.46 8.53
C ILE A 134 7.51 -7.50 8.84
N MET A 135 8.79 -7.17 8.63
CA MET A 135 9.91 -8.07 8.92
C MET A 135 9.92 -8.46 10.40
N LEU A 136 9.77 -7.50 11.32
CA LEU A 136 9.71 -7.76 12.77
C LEU A 136 8.60 -8.77 13.12
N ARG A 137 7.41 -8.62 12.55
CA ARG A 137 6.29 -9.54 12.81
C ARG A 137 6.54 -10.91 12.21
N PHE A 138 7.06 -10.97 11.01
CA PHE A 138 7.37 -12.22 10.34
C PHE A 138 8.46 -13.00 11.09
N ASP A 139 9.51 -12.33 11.56
CA ASP A 139 10.54 -12.92 12.42
C ASP A 139 9.92 -13.55 13.68
N PHE A 140 9.04 -12.82 14.38
CA PHE A 140 8.35 -13.37 15.56
C PHE A 140 7.40 -14.52 15.22
N GLU A 141 6.71 -14.50 14.08
CA GLU A 141 5.91 -15.63 13.62
C GLU A 141 6.77 -16.88 13.46
N ILE A 142 7.96 -16.75 12.87
CA ILE A 142 8.92 -17.86 12.71
C ILE A 142 9.40 -18.35 14.08
N GLU A 143 9.86 -17.46 14.96
CA GLU A 143 10.36 -17.84 16.29
C GLU A 143 9.31 -18.57 17.14
N LEU A 144 8.04 -18.13 17.08
CA LEU A 144 6.93 -18.77 17.78
C LEU A 144 6.58 -20.14 17.18
N LEU A 145 6.56 -20.26 15.85
CA LEU A 145 6.23 -21.52 15.16
C LEU A 145 7.34 -22.57 15.28
N GLU A 146 8.61 -22.14 15.30
CA GLU A 146 9.75 -23.02 15.53
C GLU A 146 9.95 -23.38 17.01
N GLY A 147 9.23 -22.71 17.91
CA GLY A 147 9.32 -22.92 19.35
C GLY A 147 10.58 -22.33 19.99
N HIS A 148 11.24 -21.38 19.31
CA HIS A 148 12.38 -20.63 19.83
C HIS A 148 11.97 -19.50 20.78
N LEU A 149 10.72 -19.02 20.67
CA LEU A 149 10.11 -18.03 21.56
C LEU A 149 8.80 -18.56 22.14
N SER A 150 8.55 -18.35 23.43
CA SER A 150 7.25 -18.68 24.03
C SER A 150 6.30 -17.48 24.04
N LEU A 151 4.99 -17.74 23.94
CA LEU A 151 3.97 -16.67 23.93
C LEU A 151 4.06 -15.69 25.12
N PRO A 152 4.33 -16.13 26.37
CA PRO A 152 4.49 -15.19 27.48
C PRO A 152 5.69 -14.24 27.36
N GLU A 153 6.72 -14.60 26.58
CA GLU A 153 7.93 -13.80 26.38
C GLU A 153 7.79 -12.80 25.22
N LEU A 154 6.81 -12.99 24.34
CA LEU A 154 6.59 -12.17 23.15
C LEU A 154 6.47 -10.66 23.44
N PRO A 155 5.76 -10.18 24.49
CA PRO A 155 5.69 -8.74 24.76
C PRO A 155 7.05 -8.11 25.04
N ASP A 156 7.91 -8.78 25.81
CA ASP A 156 9.24 -8.28 26.16
C ASP A 156 10.18 -8.34 24.95
N ALA A 157 10.14 -9.44 24.19
CA ALA A 157 10.91 -9.60 22.96
C ALA A 157 10.54 -8.55 21.92
N TRP A 158 9.24 -8.27 21.76
CA TRP A 158 8.73 -7.22 20.87
C TRP A 158 9.30 -5.85 21.23
N ASN A 159 9.22 -5.47 22.51
CA ASN A 159 9.69 -4.17 22.98
C ASN A 159 11.21 -4.03 22.78
N ALA A 160 11.98 -5.08 23.06
CA ALA A 160 13.42 -5.11 22.85
C ALA A 160 13.78 -4.94 21.36
N ARG A 161 13.10 -5.65 20.46
CA ARG A 161 13.35 -5.57 19.02
C ARG A 161 12.93 -4.23 18.44
N PHE A 162 11.83 -3.62 18.92
CA PHE A 162 11.46 -2.25 18.54
C PHE A 162 12.53 -1.23 18.94
N LYS A 163 13.12 -1.40 20.13
CA LYS A 163 14.21 -0.54 20.57
C LYS A 163 15.46 -0.70 19.71
N GLU A 164 15.80 -1.92 19.35
CA GLU A 164 16.97 -2.25 18.52
C GLU A 164 16.81 -1.75 17.07
N ASP A 165 15.69 -2.09 16.43
CA ASP A 165 15.50 -1.87 14.99
C ASP A 165 15.02 -0.44 14.68
N PHE A 166 14.22 0.18 15.57
CA PHE A 166 13.60 1.49 15.35
C PHE A 166 14.12 2.58 16.29
N GLY A 167 14.85 2.23 17.36
CA GLY A 167 15.31 3.18 18.37
C GLY A 167 14.23 3.66 19.34
N LEU A 168 13.02 3.09 19.29
CA LEU A 168 11.83 3.56 20.02
C LEU A 168 11.55 2.73 21.28
N GLU A 169 11.08 3.39 22.33
CA GLU A 169 10.52 2.72 23.51
C GLU A 169 9.02 2.51 23.29
N VAL A 170 8.55 1.29 23.54
CA VAL A 170 7.12 0.98 23.48
C VAL A 170 6.47 1.35 24.82
N PRO A 171 5.53 2.31 24.87
CA PRO A 171 5.01 2.84 26.14
C PRO A 171 4.05 1.89 26.85
N ASN A 172 3.37 1.03 26.10
CA ASN A 172 2.36 0.10 26.61
C ASN A 172 2.07 -1.00 25.57
N HIS A 173 1.39 -2.07 25.98
CA HIS A 173 1.12 -3.20 25.08
C HIS A 173 0.19 -2.85 23.91
N ALA A 174 -0.69 -1.84 24.05
CA ALA A 174 -1.61 -1.42 22.98
C ALA A 174 -0.87 -0.76 21.81
N GLU A 175 0.25 -0.07 22.08
CA GLU A 175 1.17 0.45 21.06
C GLU A 175 2.32 -0.54 20.75
N GLY A 176 2.32 -1.70 21.41
CA GLY A 176 3.29 -2.78 21.27
C GLY A 176 2.69 -3.98 20.54
N VAL A 177 2.89 -5.17 21.11
CA VAL A 177 2.45 -6.46 20.57
C VAL A 177 0.92 -6.54 20.32
N LEU A 178 0.09 -5.74 20.99
CA LEU A 178 -1.37 -5.73 20.82
C LEU A 178 -1.86 -4.74 19.76
N GLN A 179 -0.97 -4.05 19.04
CA GLN A 179 -1.36 -3.01 18.08
C GLN A 179 -2.10 -3.55 16.86
N ASP A 180 -1.91 -4.82 16.52
CA ASP A 180 -2.47 -5.47 15.33
C ASP A 180 -3.42 -6.61 15.72
N MET A 181 -4.52 -6.72 14.97
CA MET A 181 -5.56 -7.72 15.25
C MET A 181 -5.24 -9.12 14.71
N HIS A 182 -4.30 -9.26 13.76
CA HIS A 182 -4.08 -10.45 12.94
C HIS A 182 -3.95 -11.75 13.76
N TRP A 183 -3.04 -11.77 14.74
CA TRP A 183 -2.82 -12.94 15.60
C TRP A 183 -3.96 -13.24 16.57
N PHE A 184 -4.90 -12.29 16.78
CA PHE A 184 -6.00 -12.43 17.73
C PHE A 184 -7.31 -12.83 17.05
N ILE A 185 -7.46 -12.58 15.75
CA ILE A 185 -8.65 -12.95 14.98
C ILE A 185 -8.47 -14.24 14.17
N ASP A 186 -7.23 -14.64 13.92
CA ASP A 186 -6.91 -15.80 13.10
C ASP A 186 -5.83 -16.67 13.77
N PHE A 187 -4.71 -16.96 13.10
CA PHE A 187 -3.60 -17.75 13.64
C PHE A 187 -2.27 -17.00 13.54
N ILE A 188 -1.29 -17.47 14.32
CA ILE A 188 0.10 -16.99 14.25
C ILE A 188 0.79 -17.70 13.09
N GLY A 189 1.34 -16.94 12.15
CA GLY A 189 2.09 -17.46 11.01
C GLY A 189 1.56 -17.01 9.66
N GLY A 190 2.36 -16.27 8.89
CA GLY A 190 2.02 -15.95 7.51
C GLY A 190 0.97 -14.83 7.37
N GLN A 191 0.81 -13.96 8.37
CA GLN A 191 -0.22 -12.93 8.38
C GLN A 191 0.21 -11.59 7.76
N PHE A 192 1.52 -11.31 7.70
CA PHE A 192 2.02 -9.97 7.40
C PHE A 192 2.84 -9.84 6.12
N GLN A 193 3.51 -10.90 5.67
CA GLN A 193 4.43 -10.87 4.53
C GLN A 193 3.78 -10.37 3.23
N SER A 194 2.47 -10.60 3.05
CA SER A 194 1.75 -10.11 1.86
C SER A 194 1.82 -8.59 1.71
N TYR A 195 1.92 -7.83 2.81
CA TYR A 195 2.02 -6.38 2.74
C TYR A 195 3.33 -5.93 2.07
N THR A 196 4.46 -6.49 2.50
CA THR A 196 5.77 -6.23 1.86
C THR A 196 5.80 -6.74 0.42
N LEU A 197 5.25 -7.93 0.16
CA LEU A 197 5.14 -8.44 -1.21
C LEU A 197 4.33 -7.50 -2.12
N GLY A 198 3.29 -6.87 -1.59
CA GLY A 198 2.52 -5.84 -2.28
C GLY A 198 3.37 -4.62 -2.66
N ASN A 199 4.20 -4.12 -1.74
CA ASN A 199 5.13 -3.02 -2.02
C ASN A 199 6.14 -3.37 -3.12
N LEU A 200 6.68 -4.60 -3.14
CA LEU A 200 7.62 -5.02 -4.19
C LEU A 200 6.93 -5.09 -5.56
N MET A 201 5.78 -5.78 -5.61
CA MET A 201 5.03 -5.94 -6.83
C MET A 201 4.47 -4.61 -7.36
N SER A 202 4.12 -3.64 -6.51
CA SER A 202 3.56 -2.36 -6.95
C SER A 202 4.57 -1.59 -7.80
N ALA A 203 5.82 -1.51 -7.35
CA ALA A 203 6.91 -0.87 -8.09
C ALA A 203 7.28 -1.63 -9.36
N GLN A 204 7.34 -2.97 -9.29
CA GLN A 204 7.63 -3.80 -10.46
C GLN A 204 6.56 -3.66 -11.56
N LEU A 205 5.28 -3.64 -11.16
CA LEU A 205 4.16 -3.45 -12.09
C LEU A 205 4.16 -2.04 -12.68
N PHE A 206 4.39 -1.00 -11.87
CA PHE A 206 4.47 0.36 -12.39
C PHE A 206 5.62 0.54 -13.38
N ALA A 207 6.81 0.01 -13.06
CA ALA A 207 7.95 0.04 -13.97
C ALA A 207 7.66 -0.67 -15.30
N ALA A 208 6.98 -1.83 -15.25
CA ALA A 208 6.55 -2.55 -16.45
C ALA A 208 5.52 -1.77 -17.27
N ALA A 209 4.54 -1.13 -16.60
CA ALA A 209 3.55 -0.28 -17.25
C ALA A 209 4.21 0.91 -17.97
N VAL A 210 5.10 1.65 -17.30
CA VAL A 210 5.83 2.79 -17.89
C VAL A 210 6.74 2.35 -19.04
N LYS A 211 7.36 1.16 -18.93
CA LYS A 211 8.16 0.60 -20.03
C LYS A 211 7.31 0.29 -21.27
N ALA A 212 6.10 -0.25 -21.07
CA ALA A 212 5.17 -0.55 -22.16
C ALA A 212 4.52 0.72 -22.74
N GLU A 213 4.22 1.70 -21.88
CA GLU A 213 3.55 2.94 -22.21
C GLU A 213 4.30 4.16 -21.60
N PRO A 214 5.37 4.66 -22.24
CA PRO A 214 6.22 5.72 -21.68
C PRO A 214 5.52 7.06 -21.41
N GLY A 215 4.30 7.25 -21.93
CA GLY A 215 3.49 8.45 -21.70
C GLY A 215 2.75 8.48 -20.36
N ILE A 216 2.74 7.38 -19.60
CA ILE A 216 2.02 7.29 -18.31
C ILE A 216 2.36 8.45 -17.34
N PRO A 217 3.65 8.78 -17.07
CA PRO A 217 3.97 9.84 -16.12
C PRO A 217 3.45 11.23 -16.53
N GLU A 218 3.52 11.55 -17.82
CA GLU A 218 3.01 12.81 -18.36
C GLU A 218 1.48 12.87 -18.29
N ALA A 219 0.80 11.77 -18.61
CA ALA A 219 -0.66 11.68 -18.51
C ALA A 219 -1.13 11.87 -17.05
N MET A 220 -0.43 11.26 -16.08
CA MET A 220 -0.69 11.45 -14.64
C MET A 220 -0.55 12.93 -14.23
N ALA A 221 0.47 13.64 -14.72
CA ALA A 221 0.66 15.07 -14.45
C ALA A 221 -0.49 15.95 -14.99
N GLN A 222 -1.22 15.44 -15.99
CA GLN A 222 -2.39 16.10 -16.58
C GLN A 222 -3.72 15.61 -15.98
N GLY A 223 -3.67 14.71 -14.99
CA GLY A 223 -4.86 14.13 -14.35
C GLY A 223 -5.52 12.99 -15.14
N ASP A 224 -4.86 12.49 -16.20
CA ASP A 224 -5.33 11.35 -16.98
C ASP A 224 -4.65 10.05 -16.52
N PHE A 225 -5.39 9.22 -15.79
CA PHE A 225 -4.95 7.92 -15.31
C PHE A 225 -5.40 6.77 -16.21
N THR A 226 -6.06 7.06 -17.34
CA THR A 226 -6.58 6.06 -18.27
C THR A 226 -5.50 5.13 -18.80
N PRO A 227 -4.28 5.60 -19.19
CA PRO A 227 -3.23 4.71 -19.69
C PRO A 227 -2.81 3.67 -18.64
N LEU A 228 -2.43 4.12 -17.44
CA LEU A 228 -2.01 3.24 -16.36
C LEU A 228 -3.12 2.25 -15.94
N ARG A 229 -4.35 2.75 -15.76
CA ARG A 229 -5.49 1.89 -15.42
C ARG A 229 -5.80 0.89 -16.53
N GLY A 230 -5.67 1.30 -17.79
CA GLY A 230 -5.86 0.43 -18.96
C GLY A 230 -4.85 -0.70 -18.99
N TRP A 231 -3.57 -0.38 -18.80
CA TRP A 231 -2.50 -1.37 -18.71
C TRP A 231 -2.74 -2.36 -17.57
N LEU A 232 -3.00 -1.87 -16.35
CA LEU A 232 -3.27 -2.73 -15.19
C LEU A 232 -4.51 -3.61 -15.40
N ARG A 233 -5.57 -3.09 -16.01
CA ARG A 233 -6.78 -3.88 -16.32
C ARG A 233 -6.47 -5.01 -17.28
N ASN A 234 -5.66 -4.74 -18.31
CA ASN A 234 -5.34 -5.69 -19.35
C ASN A 234 -4.34 -6.75 -18.89
N GLU A 235 -3.28 -6.35 -18.20
CA GLU A 235 -2.18 -7.25 -17.86
C GLU A 235 -2.39 -7.95 -16.50
N ILE A 236 -3.20 -7.37 -15.61
CA ILE A 236 -3.39 -7.88 -14.24
C ILE A 236 -4.86 -8.18 -13.97
N HIS A 237 -5.73 -7.15 -14.00
CA HIS A 237 -7.04 -7.26 -13.35
C HIS A 237 -7.96 -8.27 -14.01
N ARG A 238 -8.07 -8.24 -15.35
CA ARG A 238 -9.01 -9.08 -16.11
C ARG A 238 -8.84 -10.57 -15.85
N HIS A 239 -7.69 -11.01 -15.35
CA HIS A 239 -7.36 -12.41 -15.16
C HIS A 239 -7.93 -13.01 -13.88
N GLY A 240 -8.32 -12.20 -12.90
CA GLY A 240 -8.75 -12.69 -11.59
C GLY A 240 -7.78 -13.73 -11.03
N ARG A 241 -8.29 -14.91 -10.65
CA ARG A 241 -7.46 -16.04 -10.16
C ARG A 241 -7.08 -17.07 -11.21
N LYS A 242 -7.14 -16.72 -12.51
CA LYS A 242 -6.78 -17.64 -13.59
C LYS A 242 -5.32 -18.12 -13.50
N TYR A 243 -4.43 -17.23 -13.08
CA TYR A 243 -3.00 -17.50 -12.90
C TYR A 243 -2.65 -17.41 -11.42
N THR A 244 -1.60 -18.12 -11.01
CA THR A 244 -0.94 -17.82 -9.74
C THR A 244 -0.34 -16.41 -9.79
N ALA A 245 -0.13 -15.79 -8.63
CA ALA A 245 0.47 -14.46 -8.59
C ALA A 245 1.87 -14.41 -9.24
N ALA A 246 2.68 -15.45 -9.06
CA ALA A 246 4.01 -15.55 -9.68
C ALA A 246 3.93 -15.60 -11.21
N GLU A 247 3.05 -16.46 -11.76
CA GLU A 247 2.83 -16.54 -13.21
C GLU A 247 2.33 -15.22 -13.79
N LEU A 248 1.45 -14.51 -13.06
CA LEU A 248 0.90 -13.24 -13.54
C LEU A 248 1.94 -12.11 -13.51
N ILE A 249 2.75 -12.03 -12.46
CA ILE A 249 3.87 -11.07 -12.39
C ILE A 249 4.88 -11.34 -13.50
N GLU A 250 5.25 -12.60 -13.72
CA GLU A 250 6.19 -12.95 -14.79
C GLU A 250 5.61 -12.65 -16.17
N ALA A 251 4.34 -12.97 -16.41
CA ALA A 251 3.66 -12.66 -17.67
C ALA A 251 3.57 -11.15 -17.95
N ALA A 252 3.19 -10.35 -16.94
CA ALA A 252 2.99 -8.91 -17.12
C ALA A 252 4.31 -8.11 -17.16
N THR A 253 5.34 -8.57 -16.46
CA THR A 253 6.59 -7.80 -16.26
C THR A 253 7.78 -8.38 -17.01
N GLY A 254 7.66 -9.62 -17.52
CA GLY A 254 8.71 -10.34 -18.24
C GLY A 254 9.78 -10.96 -17.35
N GLN A 255 9.62 -10.91 -16.02
CA GLN A 255 10.55 -11.49 -15.05
C GLN A 255 9.83 -11.89 -13.75
N PRO A 256 10.39 -12.83 -12.97
CA PRO A 256 9.89 -13.14 -11.64
C PRO A 256 9.86 -11.91 -10.72
N MET A 257 9.16 -12.03 -9.58
CA MET A 257 9.16 -10.97 -8.56
C MET A 257 10.58 -10.66 -8.10
N SER A 258 10.89 -9.36 -8.02
CA SER A 258 12.24 -8.85 -7.77
C SER A 258 12.15 -7.60 -6.88
N ILE A 259 13.17 -7.39 -6.04
CA ILE A 259 13.23 -6.26 -5.09
C ILE A 259 13.73 -4.97 -5.77
N GLU A 260 14.44 -5.13 -6.88
CA GLU A 260 15.18 -4.08 -7.57
C GLU A 260 14.29 -2.91 -8.00
N PRO A 261 13.11 -3.09 -8.64
CA PRO A 261 12.24 -1.96 -8.99
C PRO A 261 11.79 -1.14 -7.79
N PHE A 262 11.51 -1.80 -6.66
CA PHE A 262 11.09 -1.13 -5.43
C PHE A 262 12.24 -0.33 -4.80
N MET A 263 13.44 -0.92 -4.75
CA MET A 263 14.61 -0.18 -4.26
C MET A 263 14.95 1.01 -5.15
N SER A 264 14.92 0.84 -6.48
CA SER A 264 15.13 1.95 -7.42
C SER A 264 14.11 3.07 -7.21
N TYR A 265 12.82 2.73 -7.10
CA TYR A 265 11.75 3.69 -6.81
C TYR A 265 12.00 4.46 -5.50
N LEU A 266 12.29 3.76 -4.41
CA LEU A 266 12.57 4.42 -3.13
C LEU A 266 13.81 5.30 -3.21
N TYR A 267 14.92 4.81 -3.74
CA TYR A 267 16.15 5.59 -3.85
C TYR A 267 15.96 6.85 -4.68
N GLU A 268 15.37 6.75 -5.88
CA GLU A 268 15.15 7.90 -6.76
C GLU A 268 14.26 8.96 -6.10
N LYS A 269 13.15 8.52 -5.49
CA LYS A 269 12.20 9.41 -4.82
C LYS A 269 12.83 10.09 -3.61
N TYR A 270 13.43 9.32 -2.71
CA TYR A 270 13.90 9.83 -1.43
C TYR A 270 15.25 10.55 -1.52
N ALA A 271 16.14 10.18 -2.45
CA ALA A 271 17.35 10.96 -2.74
C ALA A 271 16.98 12.39 -3.22
N THR A 272 15.93 12.50 -4.03
CA THR A 272 15.42 13.81 -4.49
C THR A 272 14.78 14.61 -3.35
N LEU A 273 13.99 13.96 -2.47
CA LEU A 273 13.28 14.63 -1.38
C LEU A 273 14.19 15.08 -0.23
N TYR A 274 15.25 14.31 0.05
CA TYR A 274 16.17 14.50 1.18
C TYR A 274 17.57 14.95 0.76
N GLU A 275 17.83 15.10 -0.54
CA GLU A 275 19.05 15.69 -1.11
C GLU A 275 20.34 14.94 -0.72
N PHE A 276 20.39 13.62 -0.91
CA PHE A 276 21.57 12.77 -0.65
C PHE A 276 22.00 11.91 -1.83
#